data_AF-A0A3B9SRH5-F1
#
_entry.id   AF-A0A3B9SRH5-F1
#
_cell.length_a   1.000
_cell.length_b   1.000
_cell.length_c   1.000
_cell.angle_alpha   90.00
_cell.angle_beta   90.00
_cell.angle_gamma   90.00
#
_symmetry.space_group_name_H-M   'P 1'
#
loop_
_entity.id
_entity.type
_entity.pdbx_description
1 polymer ?
#
loop_
_entity_poly.entity_id
_entity_poly.type
_entity_poly.pdbx_seq_one_letter_code
_entity_poly.pdbx_strand_id
1 'polypeptide(L)'
;MKLPFSFAPLFYNYIFETIDSEKHYKFIIKTVLARGVWEQILWLFENYGAKKVQEIFLVDYYTLQELPESTRKLWELVFVEDPLQQEYDPVAKWRCRRLVEQDLR
;
A
#
# COMPACT_ATOMS: atom_id res chain seq x y z
N MET A 1 -2.98 7.51 20.01
CA MET A 1 -3.80 6.40 20.59
C MET A 1 -3.12 5.05 20.36
N LYS A 2 -3.36 4.02 21.19
CA LYS A 2 -2.85 2.66 20.95
C LYS A 2 -3.68 1.93 19.89
N LEU A 3 -3.01 1.14 19.04
CA LEU A 3 -3.67 0.33 18.02
C LEU A 3 -4.32 -0.92 18.67
N PRO A 4 -5.52 -1.36 18.25
CA PRO A 4 -6.17 -2.54 18.82
C PRO A 4 -5.35 -3.81 18.64
N PHE A 5 -5.32 -4.69 19.64
CA PHE A 5 -4.48 -5.89 19.63
C PHE A 5 -4.77 -6.85 18.46
N SER A 6 -5.98 -6.81 17.89
CA SER A 6 -6.34 -7.56 16.68
C SER A 6 -5.48 -7.23 15.46
N PHE A 7 -4.75 -6.11 15.47
CA PHE A 7 -3.82 -5.71 14.42
C PHE A 7 -2.41 -6.30 14.61
N ALA A 8 -2.07 -6.84 15.78
CA ALA A 8 -0.74 -7.36 16.07
C ALA A 8 -0.21 -8.36 15.02
N PRO A 9 -1.02 -9.29 14.46
CA PRO A 9 -0.56 -10.21 13.41
C PRO A 9 -0.07 -9.51 12.13
N LEU A 10 -0.53 -8.29 11.83
CA LEU A 10 -0.07 -7.54 10.65
C LEU A 10 1.34 -6.96 10.84
N PHE A 11 1.77 -6.78 12.08
CA PHE A 11 3.00 -6.09 12.45
C PHE A 11 4.02 -7.01 13.14
N TYR A 12 4.06 -8.29 12.76
CA TYR A 12 4.93 -9.32 13.36
C TYR A 12 6.44 -8.99 13.31
N ASN A 13 6.87 -8.05 12.46
CA ASN A 13 8.25 -7.58 12.38
C ASN A 13 8.58 -6.41 13.33
N TYR A 14 7.62 -5.91 14.09
CA TYR A 14 7.75 -4.72 14.92
C TYR A 14 7.34 -5.00 16.37
N ILE A 15 7.84 -4.18 17.29
CA ILE A 15 7.36 -4.17 18.68
C ILE A 15 6.01 -3.46 18.70
N PHE A 16 4.92 -4.24 18.69
CA PHE A 16 3.55 -3.75 18.51
C PHE A 16 3.18 -2.64 19.51
N GLU A 17 3.65 -2.75 20.75
CA GLU A 17 3.36 -1.80 21.83
C GLU A 17 3.92 -0.40 21.57
N THR A 18 4.90 -0.28 20.68
CA THR A 18 5.52 1.00 20.31
C THR A 18 4.80 1.69 19.14
N ILE A 19 3.85 1.00 18.49
CA ILE A 19 3.09 1.54 17.36
C ILE A 19 1.99 2.46 17.87
N ASP A 20 2.21 3.77 17.73
CA ASP A 20 1.17 4.77 17.93
C ASP A 20 0.33 4.96 16.66
N SER A 21 -1.00 4.82 16.81
CA SER A 21 -1.95 4.90 15.69
C SER A 21 -2.05 6.28 15.03
N GLU A 22 -1.74 7.36 15.74
CA GLU A 22 -1.82 8.71 15.19
C GLU A 22 -0.50 9.11 14.53
N LYS A 23 0.64 8.76 15.15
CA LYS A 23 1.96 9.08 14.61
C LYS A 23 2.33 8.20 13.42
N HIS A 24 1.98 6.91 13.46
CA HIS A 24 2.35 5.94 12.44
C HIS A 24 1.22 5.61 11.46
N TYR A 25 0.21 6.49 11.36
CA TYR A 25 -1.00 6.26 10.55
C TYR A 25 -0.71 5.89 9.10
N LYS A 26 0.29 6.50 8.43
CA LYS A 26 0.63 6.19 7.03
C LYS A 26 1.01 4.73 6.86
N PHE A 27 1.89 4.25 7.74
CA PHE A 27 2.35 2.88 7.77
C PHE A 27 1.22 1.90 8.10
N ILE A 28 0.37 2.24 9.07
CA ILE A 28 -0.78 1.42 9.46
C ILE A 28 -1.76 1.30 8.28
N ILE A 29 -2.12 2.41 7.64
CA ILE A 29 -3.03 2.43 6.49
C ILE A 29 -2.50 1.52 5.39
N LYS A 30 -1.24 1.72 4.95
CA LYS A 30 -0.67 0.89 3.89
C LYS A 30 -0.67 -0.61 4.26
N THR A 31 -0.27 -0.93 5.48
CA THR A 31 -0.18 -2.33 5.94
C THR A 31 -1.56 -3.00 5.97
N VAL A 32 -2.58 -2.30 6.45
CA VAL A 32 -3.95 -2.82 6.55
C VAL A 32 -4.59 -2.92 5.16
N LEU A 33 -4.39 -1.94 4.28
CA LEU A 33 -4.87 -2.05 2.89
C LEU A 33 -4.24 -3.25 2.16
N ALA A 34 -2.98 -3.58 2.47
CA ALA A 34 -2.26 -4.69 1.84
C ALA A 34 -2.60 -6.07 2.41
N ARG A 35 -2.79 -6.19 3.73
CA ARG A 35 -2.83 -7.49 4.42
C ARG A 35 -3.96 -7.62 5.43
N GLY A 36 -4.74 -6.56 5.64
CA GLY A 36 -5.80 -6.53 6.63
C GLY A 36 -6.98 -7.42 6.25
N VAL A 37 -7.60 -8.01 7.26
CA VAL A 37 -8.92 -8.64 7.11
C VAL A 37 -10.03 -7.59 7.09
N TRP A 38 -11.24 -8.00 6.69
CA TRP A 38 -12.37 -7.08 6.50
C TRP A 38 -12.66 -6.21 7.72
N GLU A 39 -12.63 -6.78 8.93
CA GLU A 39 -12.88 -6.07 10.18
C GLU A 39 -11.83 -4.97 10.44
N GLN A 40 -10.57 -5.23 10.08
CA GLN A 40 -9.49 -4.26 10.21
C GLN A 40 -9.61 -3.16 9.15
N ILE A 41 -10.08 -3.48 7.95
CA ILE A 41 -10.40 -2.51 6.91
C ILE A 41 -11.55 -1.61 7.37
N LEU A 42 -12.65 -2.17 7.88
CA LEU A 42 -13.76 -1.38 8.43
C LEU A 42 -13.27 -0.42 9.52
N TRP A 43 -12.52 -0.94 10.49
CA TRP A 43 -11.94 -0.12 11.55
C TRP A 43 -11.05 1.01 10.99
N LEU A 44 -10.27 0.73 9.95
CA LEU A 44 -9.42 1.72 9.29
C LEU A 44 -10.25 2.90 8.76
N PHE A 45 -11.35 2.61 8.06
CA PHE A 45 -12.22 3.64 7.50
C PHE A 45 -13.02 4.39 8.58
N GLU A 46 -13.47 3.71 9.63
CA GLU A 46 -14.16 4.33 10.76
C GLU A 46 -13.23 5.26 11.56
N ASN A 47 -11.99 4.85 11.80
CA ASN A 47 -11.07 5.56 12.68
C ASN A 47 -10.29 6.68 11.97
N TYR A 48 -9.86 6.47 10.71
CA TYR A 48 -9.10 7.48 9.96
C TYR A 48 -9.97 8.28 8.98
N GLY A 49 -11.13 7.76 8.59
CA GLY A 49 -12.00 8.35 7.59
C GLY A 49 -11.56 8.06 6.15
N ALA A 50 -12.53 7.91 5.25
CA ALA A 50 -12.29 7.57 3.86
C ALA A 50 -11.35 8.55 3.13
N LYS A 51 -11.48 9.85 3.39
CA LYS A 51 -10.64 10.89 2.75
C LYS A 51 -9.16 10.70 3.07
N LYS A 52 -8.83 10.42 4.34
CA LYS A 52 -7.44 10.25 4.78
C LYS A 52 -6.84 8.96 4.23
N VAL A 53 -7.64 7.89 4.20
CA VAL A 53 -7.23 6.62 3.60
C VAL A 53 -6.96 6.79 2.11
N GLN A 54 -7.87 7.48 1.39
CA GLN A 54 -7.70 7.83 -0.02
C GLN A 54 -6.44 8.64 -0.25
N GLU A 55 -6.21 9.72 0.53
CA GLU A 55 -5.02 10.57 0.40
C GLU A 55 -3.73 9.75 0.51
N ILE A 56 -3.63 8.87 1.52
CA ILE A 56 -2.44 8.02 1.70
C ILE A 56 -2.29 7.01 0.59
N PHE A 57 -3.39 6.42 0.10
CA PHE A 57 -3.35 5.53 -1.05
C PHE A 57 -2.87 6.26 -2.31
N LEU A 58 -3.44 7.43 -2.63
CA LEU A 58 -3.08 8.20 -3.83
C LEU A 58 -1.63 8.67 -3.79
N VAL A 59 -1.14 9.12 -2.63
CA VAL A 59 0.27 9.47 -2.46
C VAL A 59 1.16 8.27 -2.78
N ASP A 60 0.85 7.07 -2.28
CA ASP A 60 1.60 5.86 -2.62
C ASP A 60 1.50 5.51 -4.11
N TYR A 61 0.29 5.56 -4.67
CA TYR A 61 -0.04 5.20 -6.05
C TYR A 61 0.76 6.02 -7.08
N TYR A 62 0.87 7.33 -6.87
CA TYR A 62 1.59 8.24 -7.77
C TYR A 62 3.09 8.38 -7.46
N THR A 63 3.59 7.75 -6.39
CA THR A 63 5.01 7.86 -6.00
C THR A 63 5.71 6.50 -6.05
N LEU A 64 6.16 5.97 -4.92
CA LEU A 64 7.00 4.78 -4.81
C LEU A 64 6.24 3.47 -5.03
N GLN A 65 4.90 3.50 -4.97
CA GLN A 65 4.05 2.33 -5.13
C GLN A 65 4.48 1.17 -4.21
N GLU A 66 4.58 1.44 -2.90
CA GLU A 66 5.03 0.45 -1.91
C GLU A 66 4.01 -0.69 -1.73
N LEU A 67 2.74 -0.44 -2.05
CA LEU A 67 1.70 -1.46 -1.98
C LEU A 67 1.90 -2.55 -3.05
N PRO A 68 1.64 -3.84 -2.72
CA PRO A 68 1.65 -4.92 -3.70
C PRO A 68 0.75 -4.62 -4.90
N GLU A 69 1.14 -5.05 -6.10
CA GLU A 69 0.41 -4.73 -7.34
C GLU A 69 -1.07 -5.15 -7.27
N SER A 70 -1.37 -6.35 -6.73
CA SER A 70 -2.75 -6.83 -6.57
C SER A 70 -3.58 -5.94 -5.65
N THR A 71 -3.01 -5.50 -4.53
CA THR A 71 -3.62 -4.56 -3.60
C THR A 71 -3.85 -3.22 -4.28
N ARG A 72 -2.84 -2.71 -4.98
CA ARG A 72 -2.93 -1.43 -5.66
C ARG A 72 -4.05 -1.42 -6.69
N LYS A 73 -4.15 -2.45 -7.53
CA LYS A 73 -5.22 -2.59 -8.52
C LYS A 73 -6.61 -2.65 -7.89
N LEU A 74 -6.75 -3.34 -6.75
CA LEU A 74 -8.02 -3.39 -6.04
C LEU A 74 -8.47 -1.98 -5.60
N TRP A 75 -7.57 -1.24 -4.96
CA TRP A 75 -7.90 0.08 -4.40
C TRP A 75 -7.91 1.20 -5.45
N GLU A 76 -7.22 1.00 -6.58
CA GLU A 76 -7.32 1.87 -7.77
C GLU A 76 -8.78 2.00 -8.22
N LEU A 77 -9.52 0.88 -8.30
CA LEU A 77 -10.94 0.86 -8.66
C LEU A 77 -11.82 1.71 -7.73
N VAL A 78 -11.38 1.92 -6.48
CA VAL A 78 -12.15 2.62 -5.46
C VAL A 78 -11.78 4.10 -5.40
N PHE A 79 -10.50 4.43 -5.57
CA PHE A 79 -9.96 5.76 -5.23
C PHE A 79 -9.47 6.59 -6.40
N VAL A 80 -9.24 5.98 -7.56
CA VAL A 80 -8.59 6.64 -8.70
C VAL A 80 -9.61 6.84 -9.81
N GLU A 81 -9.84 8.10 -10.17
CA GLU A 81 -10.71 8.46 -11.29
C GLU A 81 -9.98 8.35 -12.63
N ASP A 82 -8.70 8.71 -12.67
CA ASP A 82 -7.85 8.65 -13.86
C ASP A 82 -6.63 7.74 -13.58
N PRO A 83 -6.72 6.44 -13.93
CA PRO A 83 -5.66 5.48 -13.63
C PRO A 83 -4.42 5.74 -14.48
N LEU A 84 -3.25 5.48 -13.91
CA LEU A 84 -2.00 5.58 -14.65
C LEU A 84 -2.03 4.63 -15.85
N GLN A 85 -1.79 5.19 -17.04
CA GLN A 85 -1.72 4.39 -18.26
C GLN A 85 -0.57 3.40 -18.14
N GLN A 86 -0.90 2.13 -17.98
CA GLN A 86 0.09 1.08 -17.90
C GLN A 86 0.64 0.84 -19.31
N GLU A 87 1.88 1.23 -19.57
CA GLU A 87 2.56 0.86 -20.82
C GLU A 87 2.61 -0.66 -20.92
N TYR A 88 1.79 -1.21 -21.81
CA TYR A 88 1.74 -2.64 -22.05
C TYR A 88 2.94 -3.03 -22.90
N ASP A 89 4.04 -3.38 -22.24
CA ASP A 89 5.12 -4.14 -22.88
C ASP A 89 4.94 -5.64 -22.56
N PRO A 90 4.35 -6.42 -23.49
CA PRO A 90 4.10 -7.85 -23.28
C PRO A 90 5.38 -8.65 -23.07
N VAL A 91 6.53 -8.12 -23.50
CA VAL A 91 7.83 -8.75 -23.44
C VAL A 91 8.61 -8.30 -22.20
N ALA A 92 8.32 -7.12 -21.63
CA ALA A 92 9.03 -6.57 -20.46
C ALA A 92 9.14 -7.55 -19.30
N LYS A 93 8.07 -8.30 -18.99
CA LYS A 93 8.09 -9.29 -17.90
C LYS A 93 9.09 -10.44 -18.11
N TRP A 94 9.47 -10.69 -19.36
CA TRP A 94 10.43 -11.72 -19.77
C TRP A 94 11.80 -11.14 -20.13
N ARG A 95 11.97 -9.82 -20.13
CA ARG A 95 13.28 -9.20 -20.38
C ARG A 95 14.24 -9.58 -19.25
N CYS A 96 15.45 -9.96 -19.64
CA CYS A 96 16.50 -10.26 -18.68
C CYS A 96 16.83 -8.98 -17.92
N ARG A 97 16.68 -8.96 -16.59
CA ARG A 97 16.99 -7.78 -15.75
C ARG A 97 18.49 -7.52 -15.61
N ARG A 98 19.33 -8.42 -16.12
CA ARG A 98 20.77 -8.24 -16.16
C ARG A 98 21.09 -7.23 -17.25
N LEU A 99 21.45 -6.01 -16.85
CA LEU A 99 22.05 -5.03 -17.73
C LEU A 99 23.38 -5.60 -18.24
N VAL A 100 23.54 -5.67 -19.55
CA VAL A 100 24.83 -5.98 -20.18
C VAL A 100 25.58 -4.65 -20.34
N GLU A 101 26.90 -4.62 -20.23
CA GLU A 101 27.71 -3.38 -20.31
C GLU A 101 27.43 -2.51 -21.55
N GLN A 102 26.82 -3.08 -22.59
CA GLN A 102 26.40 -2.37 -23.81
C GLN A 102 25.20 -1.42 -23.60
N ASP A 103 24.39 -1.62 -22.56
CA ASP A 103 23.21 -0.80 -22.24
C ASP A 103 23.55 0.42 -21.36
N LEU A 104 24.83 0.60 -21.00
CA LEU A 104 25.34 1.69 -20.17
C LEU A 104 25.95 2.86 -20.99
N ARG A 105 25.75 2.89 -22.31
CA ARG A 105 26.24 3.95 -23.21
C ARG A 105 25.15 4.90 -23.66
#